data_AF-R5LK34-F1
#
_entry.id   AF-R5LK34-F1
#
_cell.length_a   1.000
_cell.length_b   1.000
_cell.length_c   1.000
_cell.angle_alpha   90.00
_cell.angle_beta   90.00
_cell.angle_gamma   90.00
#
_symmetry.space_group_name_H-M   'P 1'
#
loop_
_entity.id
_entity.type
_entity.pdbx_description
1 polymer ?
#
loop_
_entity_poly.entity_id
_entity_poly.type
_entity_poly.pdbx_seq_one_letter_code
_entity_poly.pdbx_strand_id
1 'polypeptide(L)'
;MNNITRTKAAELAAEFFGTGRHEHTAGRNGYDTYSAWDGEGREWKFQKDVSIAGPDSEKCEMVTPILTYADMETLQELIHFRRT
;
A
#
# COMPACT_ATOMS: atom_id res chain seq x y z
N MET A 1 10.64 -12.33 -2.89
CA MET A 1 9.72 -11.72 -3.86
C MET A 1 8.47 -11.35 -3.08
N ASN A 2 7.97 -10.12 -3.23
CA ASN A 2 6.73 -9.71 -2.57
C ASN A 2 5.58 -10.38 -3.32
N ASN A 3 5.17 -11.55 -2.85
CA ASN A 3 4.11 -12.35 -3.47
C ASN A 3 2.72 -11.75 -3.16
N ILE A 4 2.54 -10.45 -3.39
CA ILE A 4 1.31 -9.71 -3.07
C ILE A 4 0.90 -8.83 -4.24
N THR A 5 -0.38 -8.88 -4.58
CA THR A 5 -0.94 -7.99 -5.60
C THR A 5 -1.14 -6.59 -5.04
N ARG A 6 -1.08 -5.57 -5.91
CA ARG A 6 -1.34 -4.17 -5.51
C ARG A 6 -2.72 -4.00 -4.85
N THR A 7 -3.75 -4.63 -5.42
CA THR A 7 -5.10 -4.65 -4.85
C THR A 7 -5.10 -5.22 -3.44
N LYS A 8 -4.44 -6.38 -3.24
CA LYS A 8 -4.40 -7.03 -1.94
C LYS A 8 -3.62 -6.23 -0.91
N ALA A 9 -2.53 -5.58 -1.33
CA ALA A 9 -1.76 -4.70 -0.46
C ALA A 9 -2.59 -3.50 0.03
N ALA A 10 -3.37 -2.88 -0.86
CA ALA A 10 -4.27 -1.78 -0.50
C ALA A 10 -5.40 -2.24 0.43
N GLU A 11 -6.01 -3.40 0.16
CA GLU A 11 -7.02 -4.00 1.06
C GLU A 11 -6.46 -4.23 2.47
N LEU A 12 -5.28 -4.84 2.57
CA LEU A 12 -4.65 -5.13 3.86
C LEU A 12 -4.28 -3.86 4.62
N ALA A 13 -3.82 -2.82 3.92
CA ALA A 13 -3.55 -1.54 4.54
C ALA A 13 -4.83 -0.88 5.06
N ALA A 14 -5.91 -0.90 4.27
CA ALA A 14 -7.21 -0.39 4.70
C ALA A 14 -7.79 -1.16 5.91
N GLU A 15 -7.56 -2.47 5.97
CA GLU A 15 -7.89 -3.31 7.13
C GLU A 15 -7.05 -2.93 8.35
N PHE A 16 -5.73 -2.81 8.18
CA PHE A 16 -4.80 -2.39 9.25
C PHE A 16 -5.18 -1.03 9.84
N PHE A 17 -5.50 -0.05 9.00
CA PHE A 17 -5.93 1.27 9.45
C PHE A 17 -7.35 1.28 10.04
N GLY A 18 -8.12 0.19 9.92
CA GLY A 18 -9.51 0.11 10.36
C GLY A 18 -10.46 0.99 9.53
N THR A 19 -10.02 1.53 8.40
CA THR A 19 -10.84 2.43 7.55
C THR A 19 -11.66 1.67 6.53
N GLY A 20 -11.21 0.48 6.12
CA GLY A 20 -11.81 -0.29 5.03
C GLY A 20 -11.79 0.44 3.68
N ARG A 21 -11.12 1.60 3.60
CA ARG A 21 -11.11 2.45 2.42
C ARG A 21 -9.92 2.09 1.55
N HIS A 22 -10.19 1.43 0.43
CA HIS A 22 -9.21 1.19 -0.63
C HIS A 22 -9.86 1.35 -2.02
N GLU A 23 -9.10 1.86 -2.99
CA GLU A 23 -9.62 2.15 -4.34
C GLU A 23 -8.54 1.93 -5.40
N HIS A 24 -8.96 1.62 -6.63
CA HIS A 24 -8.08 1.71 -7.80
C HIS A 24 -7.99 3.19 -8.22
N THR A 25 -6.79 3.76 -8.15
CA THR A 25 -6.55 5.20 -8.30
C THR A 25 -5.60 5.51 -9.46
N ALA A 26 -5.36 4.54 -10.33
CA ALA A 26 -4.50 4.69 -11.50
C ALA A 26 -4.89 5.88 -12.39
N GLY A 27 -6.18 6.23 -12.46
CA GLY A 27 -6.65 7.40 -13.21
C GLY A 27 -6.10 8.74 -12.72
N ARG A 28 -5.71 8.86 -11.44
CA ARG A 28 -5.08 10.07 -10.87
C ARG A 28 -3.58 9.93 -10.59
N ASN A 29 -3.12 8.72 -10.29
CA ASN A 29 -1.74 8.46 -9.84
C ASN A 29 -0.85 7.80 -10.91
N GLY A 30 -1.44 7.22 -11.97
CA GLY A 30 -0.71 6.38 -12.93
C GLY A 30 -0.31 5.03 -12.35
N TYR A 31 0.63 4.35 -13.01
CA TYR A 31 1.31 3.14 -12.54
C TYR A 31 0.42 2.00 -12.02
N ASP A 32 -0.79 1.86 -12.55
CA ASP A 32 -1.77 0.87 -12.06
C ASP A 32 -1.93 0.90 -10.52
N THR A 33 -2.00 2.11 -9.97
CA THR A 33 -1.97 2.34 -8.53
C THR A 33 -3.28 1.95 -7.87
N TYR A 34 -3.18 1.26 -6.75
CA TYR A 34 -4.23 1.11 -5.76
C TYR A 34 -3.87 1.94 -4.53
N SER A 35 -4.86 2.53 -3.87
CA SER A 35 -4.62 3.35 -2.68
C SER A 35 -5.43 2.86 -1.50
N ALA A 36 -4.91 3.07 -0.30
CA ALA A 36 -5.61 3.01 0.97
C ALA A 36 -5.44 4.33 1.71
N TRP A 37 -6.29 4.59 2.70
CA TRP A 37 -6.19 5.79 3.52
C TRP A 37 -6.17 5.43 4.99
N ASP A 38 -5.29 6.09 5.74
CA ASP A 38 -5.24 5.97 7.18
C ASP A 38 -6.33 6.80 7.88
N GLY A 39 -6.36 6.73 9.21
CA GLY A 39 -7.33 7.47 10.02
C GLY A 39 -7.24 8.99 9.91
N GLU A 40 -6.10 9.52 9.43
CA GLU A 40 -5.90 10.95 9.16
C GLU A 40 -6.29 11.33 7.73
N GLY A 41 -6.72 10.37 6.92
CA GLY A 41 -7.07 10.57 5.51
C GLY A 41 -5.85 10.75 4.61
N ARG A 42 -4.65 10.37 5.06
CA ARG A 42 -3.43 10.41 4.25
C ARG A 42 -3.42 9.20 3.32
N GLU A 43 -3.04 9.42 2.07
CA GLU A 43 -3.07 8.39 1.04
C GLU A 43 -1.78 7.56 1.06
N TRP A 44 -1.94 6.25 1.22
CA TRP A 44 -0.91 5.24 1.04
C TRP A 44 -1.12 4.55 -0.30
N LYS A 45 -0.09 4.51 -1.15
CA LYS A 45 -0.21 4.04 -2.54
C LYS A 45 0.53 2.73 -2.74
N PHE A 46 -0.04 1.87 -3.57
CA PHE A 46 0.49 0.57 -3.97
C PHE A 46 0.54 0.55 -5.49
N GLN A 47 1.72 0.80 -6.04
CA GLN A 47 1.92 1.09 -7.46
C GLN A 47 2.81 0.06 -8.13
N LYS A 48 2.74 0.04 -9.46
CA LYS A 48 3.54 -0.84 -10.30
C LYS A 48 4.99 -0.35 -10.38
N ASP A 49 5.92 -1.20 -9.95
CA ASP A 49 7.34 -1.01 -10.18
C ASP A 49 7.89 -2.13 -11.08
N VAL A 50 8.28 -1.76 -12.30
CA VAL A 50 8.78 -2.70 -13.32
C VAL A 50 10.11 -3.36 -12.94
N SER A 51 10.86 -2.77 -12.00
CA SER A 51 12.13 -3.29 -11.49
C SER A 51 11.97 -4.48 -10.55
N ILE A 52 10.77 -4.68 -9.99
CA ILE A 52 10.44 -5.84 -9.15
C ILE A 52 10.25 -7.07 -10.05
N ALA A 53 10.98 -8.15 -9.74
CA ALA A 53 10.81 -9.44 -10.40
C ALA A 53 9.51 -10.13 -9.95
N GLY A 54 8.85 -10.82 -10.87
CA GLY A 54 7.59 -11.56 -10.60
C GLY A 54 6.49 -11.27 -11.63
N PRO A 55 5.29 -11.85 -11.43
CA PRO A 55 4.11 -11.56 -12.23
C PRO A 55 3.77 -10.07 -12.24
N ASP A 56 3.20 -9.56 -13.34
CA ASP A 56 2.90 -8.13 -13.49
C ASP A 56 1.98 -7.58 -12.38
N SER A 57 1.06 -8.41 -11.89
CA SER A 57 0.16 -8.11 -10.77
C SER A 57 0.87 -7.96 -9.43
N GLU A 58 2.04 -8.59 -9.25
CA GLU A 58 2.81 -8.65 -8.00
C GLU A 58 4.02 -7.70 -7.97
N LYS A 59 4.24 -6.98 -9.08
CA LYS A 59 5.16 -5.85 -9.14
C LYS A 59 4.61 -4.69 -8.31
N CYS A 60 4.70 -4.80 -6.99
CA CYS A 60 4.03 -3.93 -6.04
C CYS A 60 5.06 -3.17 -5.18
N GLU A 61 5.08 -1.85 -5.32
CA GLU A 61 5.80 -0.91 -4.48
C GLU A 61 4.81 -0.15 -3.57
N MET A 62 5.16 0.04 -2.30
CA MET A 62 4.41 0.89 -1.38
C MET A 62 5.03 2.28 -1.34
N VAL A 63 4.23 3.31 -1.58
CA VAL A 63 4.61 4.72 -1.45
C VAL A 63 3.80 5.32 -0.31
N THR A 64 4.52 5.79 0.71
CA THR A 64 3.91 6.38 1.90
C THR A 64 3.49 7.82 1.64
N PRO A 65 2.55 8.37 2.43
CA PRO A 65 2.45 9.82 2.58
C PRO A 65 3.74 10.37 3.20
N ILE A 66 3.83 11.70 3.36
CA ILE A 66 4.90 12.30 4.15
C ILE A 66 4.76 11.78 5.59
N LEU A 67 5.76 11.04 6.04
CA LEU A 67 5.82 10.50 7.39
C LEU A 67 6.72 11.36 8.28
N THR A 68 6.37 11.39 9.55
CA THR A 68 7.19 11.94 10.64
C THR A 68 7.75 10.81 11.49
N TYR A 69 8.62 11.12 12.45
CA TYR A 69 9.13 10.13 13.39
C TYR A 69 8.04 9.46 14.23
N ALA A 70 6.91 10.14 14.46
CA ALA A 70 5.77 9.57 15.18
C ALA A 70 5.08 8.44 14.39
N ASP A 71 5.19 8.44 13.06
CA ASP A 71 4.53 7.45 12.20
C ASP A 71 5.35 6.16 12.02
N MET A 72 6.58 6.10 12.57
CA MET A 72 7.48 4.97 12.34
C MET A 72 6.95 3.65 12.91
N GLU A 73 6.26 3.70 14.06
CA GLU A 73 5.61 2.53 14.64
C GLU A 73 4.50 2.01 13.73
N THR A 74 3.61 2.90 13.25
CA THR A 74 2.54 2.56 12.30
C THR A 74 3.10 1.95 11.00
N LEU A 75 4.19 2.51 10.48
CA LEU A 75 4.86 1.95 9.29
C LEU A 75 5.41 0.55 9.57
N GLN A 76 6.07 0.34 10.72
CA GLN A 76 6.65 -0.95 11.09
C GLN A 76 5.58 -2.03 11.34
N GLU A 77 4.45 -1.66 11.94
CA GLU A 77 3.33 -2.56 12.16
C GLU A 77 2.64 -2.93 10.84
N LEU A 78 2.40 -1.95 9.95
CA LEU A 78 1.79 -2.20 8.64
C LEU A 78 2.59 -3.24 7.83
N ILE A 79 3.92 -3.13 7.80
CA ILE A 79 4.78 -4.09 7.07
C ILE A 79 4.81 -5.49 7.72
N HIS A 80 4.38 -5.63 8.98
CA HIS A 80 4.32 -6.90 9.71
C HIS A 80 2.91 -7.49 9.87
N PHE A 81 1.85 -6.70 9.65
CA PHE A 81 0.46 -6.99 10.01
C PHE A 81 -0.07 -8.37 9.56
N ARG A 82 0.51 -8.99 8.53
CA ARG A 82 0.18 -10.37 8.10
C ARG A 82 1.37 -11.20 7.61
N ARG A 83 2.53 -11.09 8.27
CA ARG A 83 3.68 -11.99 8.04
C ARG A 83 3.60 -13.32 8.83
N THR A 84 2.54 -13.54 9.60
CA THR A 84 2.20 -14.78 10.32
C THR A 84 1.14 -15.60 9.61
#